data_AF-A0A7Y2Y2P4-F1
#
_entry.id   AF-A0A7Y2Y2P4-F1
#
_cell.length_a   1.000
_cell.length_b   1.000
_cell.length_c   1.000
_cell.angle_alpha   90.00
_cell.angle_beta   90.00
_cell.angle_gamma   90.00
#
_symmetry.space_group_name_H-M   'P 1'
#
loop_
_entity.id
_entity.type
_entity.pdbx_description
1 polymer ?
#
loop_
_entity_poly.entity_id
_entity_poly.type
_entity_poly.pdbx_seq_one_letter_code
_entity_poly.pdbx_strand_id
1 'polypeptide(L)' 'MKNLLYATDFSENSIPAFHFASMLSERLKAKLHVLHVYDMKATFISTVSLTYGKREEIMYKEQL' A
#
# COMPACT_ATOMS: atom_id res chain seq x y z
N MET A 1 -12.40 -3.90 -19.16
CA MET A 1 -12.09 -2.56 -18.62
C MET A 1 -10.65 -2.57 -18.11
N LYS A 2 -9.82 -1.56 -18.45
CA LYS A 2 -8.44 -1.48 -17.95
C LYS A 2 -8.40 -0.61 -16.69
N ASN A 3 -7.73 -1.08 -15.65
CA ASN A 3 -7.58 -0.37 -14.38
C ASN A 3 -6.09 -0.23 -14.06
N LEU A 4 -5.70 0.90 -13.50
CA LEU A 4 -4.37 1.15 -12.94
C LEU A 4 -4.54 1.48 -11.46
N LEU A 5 -3.76 0.85 -10.58
CA LEU A 5 -3.73 1.19 -9.16
C LEU A 5 -2.43 1.94 -8.88
N TYR A 6 -2.56 3.14 -8.32
CA TYR A 6 -1.46 3.89 -7.74
C TYR A 6 -1.64 3.90 -6.21
N ALA A 7 -0.69 3.27 -5.51
CA ALA A 7 -0.63 3.26 -4.05
C ALA A 7 0.36 4.33 -3.56
N THR A 8 -0.04 5.10 -2.55
CA THR A 8 0.76 6.22 -2.02
C THR A 8 0.79 6.22 -0.50
N ASP A 9 1.96 6.48 0.07
CA ASP A 9 2.17 6.78 1.48
C ASP A 9 2.25 8.30 1.75
N PHE A 10 1.96 9.13 0.74
CA PHE A 10 2.15 10.59 0.73
C PHE A 10 3.58 11.08 0.98
N SER A 11 4.60 10.25 0.78
CA SER A 11 6.00 10.69 0.76
C SER A 11 6.29 11.60 -0.46
N GLU A 12 7.34 12.40 -0.39
CA GLU A 12 7.79 13.21 -1.54
C GLU A 12 8.09 12.35 -2.77
N ASN A 13 8.62 11.14 -2.55
CA ASN A 13 8.91 10.18 -3.61
C ASN A 13 7.64 9.68 -4.32
N SER A 14 6.50 9.69 -3.63
CA SER A 14 5.24 9.26 -4.20
C SER A 14 4.67 10.28 -5.20
N ILE A 15 5.02 11.56 -5.11
CA ILE A 15 4.53 12.64 -5.97
C ILE A 15 4.89 12.42 -7.46
N PRO A 16 6.17 12.24 -7.85
CA PRO A 16 6.51 11.98 -9.25
C PRO A 16 5.89 10.68 -9.77
N ALA A 17 5.72 9.66 -8.91
CA ALA A 17 5.05 8.42 -9.27
C ALA A 17 3.56 8.63 -9.58
N PHE A 18 2.88 9.53 -8.86
CA PHE A 18 1.49 9.92 -9.17
C PHE A 18 1.38 10.57 -10.55
N HIS A 19 2.26 11.53 -10.86
CA HIS A 19 2.27 12.18 -12.17
C HIS A 19 2.45 11.18 -13.30
N PHE A 20 3.39 10.24 -13.15
CA PHE A 20 3.59 9.17 -14.11
C PHE A 20 2.36 8.27 -14.25
N ALA A 21 1.77 7.84 -13.14
CA ALA A 21 0.57 7.01 -13.15
C ALA A 21 -0.63 7.69 -13.83
N SER A 22 -0.80 9.00 -13.61
CA SER A 22 -1.82 9.83 -14.28
C SER A 22 -1.62 9.83 -15.79
N MET A 23 -0.43 10.21 -16.26
CA MET A 23 -0.10 10.24 -17.68
C MET A 23 -0.23 8.86 -18.34
N LEU A 24 0.18 7.81 -17.64
CA LEU A 24 0.09 6.43 -18.13
C LEU A 24 -1.38 5.98 -18.24
N SER A 25 -2.22 6.34 -17.27
CA SER A 25 -3.65 5.99 -17.28
C SER A 25 -4.37 6.60 -18.48
N GLU A 26 -4.07 7.85 -18.83
CA GLU A 26 -4.61 8.54 -20.01
C GLU A 26 -4.19 7.82 -21.30
N ARG A 27 -2.89 7.55 -21.46
CA ARG A 27 -2.37 6.85 -22.65
C ARG A 27 -2.96 5.46 -22.83
N LEU A 28 -3.17 4.73 -21.73
CA LEU A 28 -3.73 3.39 -21.75
C LEU A 28 -5.27 3.37 -21.86
N LYS A 29 -5.92 4.52 -21.72
CA LYS A 29 -7.37 4.66 -21.53
C LYS A 29 -7.86 3.77 -20.38
N ALA A 30 -7.11 3.80 -19.28
CA ALA A 30 -7.38 3.02 -18.07
C ALA A 30 -7.96 3.90 -16.97
N LYS A 31 -8.85 3.35 -16.15
CA LYS A 31 -9.32 4.02 -14.94
C LYS A 31 -8.21 3.98 -13.89
N LEU A 32 -7.74 5.15 -13.46
CA LEU A 32 -6.80 5.28 -12.36
C LEU A 32 -7.54 5.20 -11.01
N HIS A 33 -7.10 4.29 -10.16
CA HIS A 33 -7.51 4.20 -8.76
C HIS A 33 -6.35 4.64 -7.89
N VAL A 34 -6.60 5.55 -6.96
CA VAL A 34 -5.61 6.05 -6.01
C VAL A 34 -5.92 5.47 -4.65
N LEU A 35 -4.93 4.80 -4.03
CA LEU A 35 -5.04 4.20 -2.71
C LEU A 35 -3.98 4.81 -1.81
N HIS A 36 -4.42 5.41 -0.70
CA HIS A 36 -3.48 5.75 0.37
C HIS A 36 -3.19 4.49 1.20
N VAL A 37 -1.91 4.13 1.32
CA VAL A 37 -1.43 3.10 2.23
C VAL A 37 -0.96 3.79 3.50
N TYR A 38 -1.75 3.64 4.54
CA TYR A 38 -1.44 4.16 5.86
C TYR A 38 -0.66 3.11 6.66
N ASP A 39 0.57 3.44 7.05
CA ASP A 39 1.34 2.59 7.96
C ASP A 39 0.86 2.83 9.40
N MET A 40 0.09 1.87 9.91
CA MET A 40 -0.47 1.92 11.25
C MET A 40 0.64 1.67 12.27
N LYS A 41 1.15 2.74 12.88
CA LYS A 41 2.18 2.61 13.92
C LYS A 41 1.67 1.73 15.07
N ALA A 42 2.54 0.86 15.59
CA ALA A 42 2.24 -0.04 16.71
C ALA A 42 1.65 0.67 17.93
N THR A 43 1.92 1.97 18.11
CA THR A 43 1.34 2.81 19.16
C THR A 43 -0.20 2.88 19.09
N PHE A 44 -0.78 2.77 17.90
CA PHE A 44 -2.24 2.76 17.68
C PHE A 44 -2.83 1.36 17.61
N ILE A 45 -1.99 0.32 17.72
CA ILE A 45 -2.40 -1.07 17.63
C ILE A 45 -2.72 -1.56 19.04
N SER A 46 -3.90 -2.15 19.23
CA SER A 46 -4.25 -2.79 20.50
C SER A 46 -3.23 -3.89 20.84
N THR A 47 -2.99 -4.14 22.13
CA THR A 47 -2.08 -5.21 22.56
C THR A 47 -2.45 -6.57 21.96
N VAL A 48 -3.74 -6.82 21.76
CA VAL A 48 -4.27 -8.02 21.10
C VAL A 48 -3.86 -8.08 19.62
N SER A 49 -4.12 -7.02 18.86
CA SER A 49 -3.76 -6.97 17.44
C SER A 49 -2.24 -7.13 17.23
N LEU A 50 -1.42 -6.59 18.15
CA LEU A 50 0.03 -6.74 18.12
C LEU A 50 0.49 -8.18 18.38
N THR A 51 -0.13 -8.90 19.33
CA THR A 51 0.20 -10.31 19.58
C THR A 51 -0.18 -11.20 18.41
N TYR A 52 -1.33 -10.98 17.75
CA TYR A 52 -1.70 -11.74 16.56
C TYR A 52 -0.72 -11.49 15.39
N GLY A 53 -0.38 -10.22 15.10
CA GLY A 53 0.57 -9.91 14.03
C GLY A 53 1.95 -10.54 14.25
N LYS A 54 2.46 -10.55 15.49
CA LYS A 54 3.72 -11.23 15.83
C LYS A 54 3.65 -12.75 15.63
N ARG A 55 2.51 -13.37 15.95
CA ARG A 55 2.34 -14.81 15.75
C ARG A 55 2.34 -15.16 14.26
N GLU A 56 1.64 -14.39 13.43
CA GLU A 56 1.64 -14.59 11.97
C GLU A 56 3.06 -14.47 11.37
N GLU A 57 3.85 -13.48 11.81
CA GLU A 57 5.24 -13.32 11.35
C GLU A 57 6.12 -14.53 11.72
N ILE A 58 5.98 -15.06 12.94
CA ILE A 58 6.70 -16.26 13.38
C ILE A 58 6.31 -17.47 12.55
N MET A 59 5.00 -17.72 12.38
CA MET A 59 4.50 -18.85 11.59
C MET A 59 5.02 -18.81 10.14
N TYR A 60 5.06 -17.63 9.53
CA TYR A 60 5.58 -17.47 8.17
C TYR A 60 7.09 -17.77 8.07
N LYS A 61 7.88 -17.35 9.06
CA LYS A 61 9.33 -17.63 9.12
C LYS A 61 9.64 -19.09 9.41
N GLU A 62 8.79 -19.78 10.17
CA GLU A 62 8.96 -21.22 10.47
C GLU A 62 8.55 -22.13 9.30
N GLN A 63 7.83 -21.61 8.30
CA GLN A 63 7.46 -22.33 7.08
C GLN A 63 8.46 -22.20 5.92
N LEU A 64 9.53 -21.39 6.09
CA LEU A 64 10.64 -21.21 5.14
C LEU A 64 11.89 -21.93 5.65
#